data_AF-A0AAU9SDU3-F1
#
_entry.id   AF-A0AAU9SDU3-F1
#
_cell.length_a   1.000
_cell.length_b   1.000
_cell.length_c   1.000
_cell.angle_alpha   90.00
_cell.angle_beta   90.00
_cell.angle_gamma   90.00
#
_symmetry.space_group_name_H-M   'P 1'
#
loop_
_entity.id
_entity.type
_entity.pdbx_description
1 polymer ?
#
loop_
_entity_poly.entity_id
_entity_poly.type
_entity_poly.pdbx_seq_one_letter_code
_entity_poly.pdbx_strand_id
1 'polypeptide(L)'
;MEAADQTVICELLAVDLSDDCYRVCSRCERVLPGDYNNGVSSSSFSSLFRFCNSKEPKLLYLILISIATETTVKTVICFDRAATLLFGCSADEFFHFTKLNPLTATMVSQVFDGEMLSLG
;
A
#
# COMPACT_ATOMS: atom_id res chain seq x y z
N MET A 1 33.71 -1.56 -7.41
CA MET A 1 33.22 -2.18 -6.17
C MET A 1 31.72 -2.25 -6.33
N GLU A 2 31.24 -3.30 -6.99
CA GLU A 2 29.81 -3.59 -7.14
C GLU A 2 29.24 -3.85 -5.74
N ALA A 3 28.16 -3.17 -5.39
CA ALA A 3 27.34 -3.58 -4.27
C ALA A 3 26.70 -4.91 -4.68
N ALA A 4 27.13 -6.02 -4.08
CA ALA A 4 26.43 -7.27 -4.22
C ALA A 4 24.98 -7.05 -3.75
N ASP A 5 24.03 -7.41 -4.59
CA ASP A 5 22.60 -7.37 -4.31
C ASP A 5 22.30 -8.36 -3.18
N GLN A 6 22.39 -7.89 -1.94
CA GLN A 6 22.39 -8.74 -0.77
C GLN A 6 20.97 -8.90 -0.27
N THR A 7 20.33 -9.98 -0.73
CA THR A 7 18.99 -10.34 -0.29
C THR A 7 18.97 -10.63 1.20
N VAL A 8 18.18 -9.88 1.96
CA VAL A 8 18.01 -10.05 3.42
C VAL A 8 16.70 -10.75 3.69
N ILE A 9 16.74 -11.89 4.40
CA ILE A 9 15.54 -12.56 4.88
C ILE A 9 15.08 -11.87 6.17
N CYS A 10 13.79 -11.57 6.25
CA CYS A 10 13.18 -10.97 7.43
C CYS A 10 11.81 -11.57 7.73
N GLU A 11 11.41 -11.56 8.99
CA GLU A 11 10.08 -11.93 9.45
C GLU A 11 9.19 -10.68 9.51
N LEU A 12 7.95 -10.80 9.04
CA LEU A 12 6.94 -9.75 9.15
C LEU A 12 6.31 -9.81 10.54
N LEU A 13 6.48 -8.76 11.33
CA LEU A 13 5.98 -8.70 12.71
C LEU A 13 4.62 -8.02 12.82
N ALA A 14 4.40 -6.96 12.03
CA ALA A 14 3.18 -6.17 12.11
C ALA A 14 2.93 -5.40 10.82
N VAL A 15 1.66 -5.12 10.57
CA VAL A 15 1.18 -4.31 9.46
C VAL A 15 0.26 -3.22 10.00
N ASP A 16 0.53 -1.97 9.63
CA ASP A 16 -0.35 -0.84 9.94
C ASP A 16 -1.20 -0.49 8.71
N LEU A 17 -2.51 -0.53 8.89
CA LEU A 17 -3.50 -0.27 7.84
C LEU A 17 -4.24 1.08 8.01
N SER A 18 -3.74 1.96 8.87
CA SER A 18 -4.40 3.25 9.17
C SER A 18 -4.36 4.21 7.97
N ASP A 19 -3.25 4.23 7.23
CA ASP A 19 -3.02 5.05 6.02
C ASP A 19 -2.39 4.18 4.91
N ASP A 20 -3.02 3.04 4.62
CA ASP A 20 -2.48 1.95 3.79
C ASP A 20 -2.42 2.24 2.28
N CYS A 21 -3.04 3.33 1.82
CA CYS A 21 -3.12 3.66 0.40
C CYS A 21 -3.21 5.17 0.12
N TYR A 22 -2.83 5.56 -1.10
CA TYR A 22 -2.98 6.91 -1.62
C TYR A 22 -3.57 6.90 -3.03
N ARG A 23 -4.16 8.03 -3.42
CA ARG A 23 -4.85 8.16 -4.72
C ARG A 23 -3.92 8.70 -5.79
N VAL A 24 -3.96 8.07 -6.96
CA VAL A 24 -3.27 8.54 -8.15
C VAL A 24 -4.18 8.58 -9.37
N CYS A 25 -3.79 9.34 -10.39
CA CYS A 25 -4.41 9.25 -11.70
C CYS A 25 -4.16 7.87 -12.32
N SER A 26 -5.21 7.17 -12.72
CA SER A 26 -5.12 5.85 -13.37
C SER A 26 -4.31 5.81 -14.67
N ARG A 27 -4.06 6.97 -15.31
CA ARG A 27 -3.30 7.04 -16.58
C ARG A 27 -1.84 7.45 -16.42
N CYS A 28 -1.56 8.47 -15.61
CA CYS A 28 -0.21 9.04 -15.49
C CYS A 28 0.41 8.85 -14.12
N GLU A 29 -0.30 8.18 -13.21
CA GLU A 29 0.15 7.82 -11.85
C GLU A 29 0.60 9.00 -10.99
N ARG A 30 0.29 10.23 -11.41
CA ARG A 30 0.50 11.41 -10.59
C ARG A 30 -0.40 11.34 -9.36
N VAL A 31 0.21 11.61 -8.21
CA VAL A 31 -0.48 11.72 -6.93
C VAL A 31 -1.56 12.79 -7.05
N LEU A 32 -2.77 12.41 -6.65
CA LEU A 32 -3.89 13.32 -6.57
C LEU A 32 -3.92 13.91 -5.16
N PRO A 33 -4.02 15.24 -5.00
CA PRO A 33 -4.26 15.83 -3.69
C PRO A 33 -5.59 15.28 -3.17
N GLY A 34 -5.53 14.54 -2.06
CA GLY A 34 -6.69 13.93 -1.43
C GLY A 34 -6.95 14.57 -0.08
N ASP A 35 -8.17 15.09 0.11
CA ASP A 35 -8.76 15.22 1.43
C ASP A 35 -9.06 13.80 1.92
N TYR A 36 -8.28 13.34 2.90
CA TYR A 36 -8.22 11.96 3.38
C TYR A 36 -9.54 11.39 3.94
N ASN A 37 -10.65 12.13 3.99
CA ASN A 37 -11.82 11.69 4.77
C ASN A 37 -13.21 12.10 4.29
N ASN A 38 -13.40 12.57 3.06
CA ASN A 38 -14.76 12.77 2.57
C ASN A 38 -14.91 12.36 1.11
N GLY A 39 -16.10 11.84 0.78
CA GLY A 39 -16.52 11.60 -0.60
C GLY A 39 -16.52 12.91 -1.38
N VAL A 40 -15.35 13.31 -1.88
CA VAL A 40 -15.24 14.48 -2.75
C VAL A 40 -15.77 14.08 -4.11
N SER A 41 -16.93 14.65 -4.44
CA SER A 41 -17.62 14.57 -5.72
C SER A 41 -16.66 14.67 -6.90
N SER A 42 -16.93 13.91 -7.96
CA SER A 42 -16.18 13.88 -9.24
C SER A 42 -15.91 15.25 -9.89
N SER A 43 -16.52 16.33 -9.39
CA SER A 43 -16.37 17.70 -9.87
C SER A 43 -15.02 18.35 -9.51
N SER A 44 -14.39 18.02 -8.37
CA SER A 44 -13.12 18.65 -7.95
C SER A 44 -11.87 18.07 -8.64
N PHE A 45 -11.99 16.93 -9.31
CA PHE A 45 -10.91 16.36 -10.12
C PHE A 45 -10.77 17.07 -11.48
N SER A 46 -11.74 17.86 -11.92
CA SER A 46 -11.75 18.42 -13.27
C SER A 46 -10.61 19.43 -13.56
N SER A 47 -10.07 20.12 -12.55
CA SER A 47 -9.03 21.15 -12.75
C SER A 47 -7.61 20.58 -12.77
N LEU A 48 -7.33 19.51 -12.02
CA LEU A 48 -6.00 18.86 -11.94
C LEU A 48 -5.76 17.89 -13.11
N PHE A 49 -6.82 17.44 -13.77
CA PHE A 49 -6.77 16.42 -14.83
C PHE A 49 -6.63 16.98 -16.26
N ARG A 50 -6.35 18.28 -16.43
CA ARG A 50 -6.15 18.90 -17.76
C ARG A 50 -5.13 18.17 -18.63
N PHE A 51 -4.18 17.44 -18.03
CA PHE A 51 -3.13 16.73 -18.74
C PHE A 51 -3.46 15.29 -19.16
N CYS A 52 -4.43 14.62 -18.53
CA CYS A 52 -4.60 13.17 -18.76
C CYS A 52 -6.03 12.69 -19.08
N ASN A 53 -7.05 13.55 -19.00
CA ASN A 53 -8.43 13.21 -19.38
C ASN A 53 -8.98 11.91 -18.74
N SER A 54 -8.37 11.43 -17.65
CA SER A 54 -8.90 10.33 -16.85
C SER A 54 -9.96 10.89 -15.91
N LYS A 55 -11.03 10.12 -15.68
CA LYS A 55 -12.12 10.50 -14.77
C LYS A 55 -12.09 9.73 -13.46
N GLU A 56 -11.24 8.70 -13.37
CA GLU A 56 -11.26 7.74 -12.27
C GLU A 56 -9.89 7.65 -11.62
N PRO A 57 -9.78 7.97 -10.31
CA PRO A 57 -8.58 7.69 -9.54
C PRO A 57 -8.44 6.18 -9.34
N LYS A 58 -7.20 5.71 -9.17
CA LYS A 58 -6.90 4.39 -8.61
C LYS A 58 -6.17 4.55 -7.27
N LEU A 59 -6.26 3.55 -6.42
CA LEU A 59 -5.49 3.47 -5.18
C LEU A 59 -4.18 2.73 -5.44
N LEU A 60 -3.11 3.18 -4.78
CA LEU A 60 -1.85 2.46 -4.69
C LEU A 60 -1.50 2.25 -3.23
N TYR A 61 -0.91 1.11 -2.90
CA TYR A 61 -0.50 0.82 -1.53
C TYR A 61 0.69 1.68 -1.06
N LEU A 62 0.63 2.03 0.21
CA LEU A 62 1.67 2.66 1.01
C LEU A 62 1.60 2.09 2.43
N ILE A 63 2.00 0.83 2.60
CA ILE A 63 1.77 0.12 3.86
C ILE A 63 3.00 0.23 4.75
N LEU A 64 2.80 0.66 5.98
CA LEU A 64 3.85 0.64 6.99
C LEU A 64 3.91 -0.75 7.62
N ILE A 65 5.06 -1.42 7.50
CA ILE A 65 5.27 -2.76 8.06
C ILE A 65 6.47 -2.76 9.01
N SER A 66 6.35 -3.53 10.10
CA SER A 66 7.46 -3.83 10.99
C SER A 66 8.06 -5.17 10.65
N ILE A 67 9.36 -5.22 10.45
CA ILE A 67 10.10 -6.43 10.06
C ILE A 67 11.23 -6.71 11.04
N ALA A 68 11.49 -7.98 11.31
CA ALA A 68 12.66 -8.45 12.04
C ALA A 68 13.66 -9.11 11.09
N THR A 69 14.90 -8.65 11.13
CA THR A 69 16.06 -9.34 10.57
C THR A 69 16.77 -10.12 11.67
N GLU A 70 17.80 -10.90 11.33
CA GLU A 70 18.62 -11.63 12.31
C GLU A 70 19.11 -10.76 13.48
N THR A 71 19.40 -9.48 13.22
CA THR A 71 20.06 -8.60 14.21
C THR A 71 19.22 -7.41 14.64
N THR A 72 18.18 -7.03 13.88
CA THR A 72 17.46 -5.77 14.11
C THR A 72 15.99 -5.83 13.70
N VAL A 73 15.15 -5.11 14.43
CA VAL A 73 13.78 -4.79 14.02
C VAL A 73 13.76 -3.40 13.37
N LYS A 74 13.08 -3.27 12.23
CA LYS A 74 12.97 -2.03 11.47
C LYS A 74 11.56 -1.85 10.97
N THR A 75 11.13 -0.60 10.87
CA THR A 75 9.88 -0.23 10.20
C THR A 75 10.21 0.21 8.77
N VAL A 76 9.50 -0.36 7.79
CA VAL A 76 9.69 -0.06 6.37
C VAL A 76 8.35 0.24 5.70
N ILE A 77 8.40 0.91 4.56
CA ILE A 77 7.22 1.19 3.74
C ILE A 77 7.19 0.19 2.58
N CYS A 78 6.11 -0.58 2.50
CA CYS A 78 5.82 -1.50 1.41
C CYS A 78 4.94 -0.80 0.37
N PHE A 79 5.55 -0.42 -0.75
CA PHE A 79 4.87 0.24 -1.86
C PHE A 79 4.11 -0.76 -2.74
N ASP A 80 3.17 -0.23 -3.52
CA ASP A 80 2.22 -0.93 -4.40
C ASP A 80 2.67 -2.28 -4.94
N ARG A 81 3.76 -2.35 -5.72
CA ARG A 81 4.18 -3.61 -6.34
C ARG A 81 4.47 -4.72 -5.31
N ALA A 82 5.16 -4.41 -4.22
CA ALA A 82 5.48 -5.40 -3.19
C ALA A 82 4.24 -5.73 -2.34
N ALA A 83 3.43 -4.72 -2.02
CA ALA A 83 2.20 -4.89 -1.25
C ALA A 83 1.16 -5.73 -2.01
N THR A 84 0.99 -5.52 -3.32
CA THR A 84 0.10 -6.34 -4.15
C THR A 84 0.50 -7.81 -4.16
N LEU A 85 1.81 -8.11 -4.13
CA LEU A 85 2.29 -9.49 -4.00
C LEU A 85 2.00 -10.05 -2.61
N LEU A 86 2.22 -9.25 -1.56
CA LEU A 86 1.99 -9.65 -0.17
C LEU A 86 0.51 -9.89 0.15
N PHE A 87 -0.39 -9.02 -0.34
CA PHE A 87 -1.83 -9.08 -0.10
C PHE A 87 -2.58 -9.93 -1.13
N GLY A 88 -1.95 -10.25 -2.26
CA GLY A 88 -2.55 -11.03 -3.34
C GLY A 88 -3.65 -10.30 -4.13
N CYS A 89 -3.79 -8.98 -3.96
CA CYS A 89 -4.80 -8.16 -4.64
C CYS A 89 -4.32 -6.70 -4.79
N SER A 90 -5.05 -5.92 -5.58
CA SER A 90 -4.79 -4.48 -5.72
C SER A 90 -5.29 -3.67 -4.50
N ALA A 91 -4.74 -2.47 -4.31
CA ALA A 91 -5.18 -1.57 -3.24
C ALA A 91 -6.67 -1.21 -3.34
N ASP A 92 -7.20 -1.05 -4.56
CA ASP A 92 -8.62 -0.80 -4.79
C ASP A 92 -9.51 -1.97 -4.32
N GLU A 93 -9.12 -3.21 -4.64
CA GLU A 93 -9.86 -4.41 -4.23
C GLU A 93 -9.82 -4.59 -2.71
N PHE A 94 -8.64 -4.44 -2.10
CA PHE A 94 -8.48 -4.56 -0.66
C PHE A 94 -9.24 -3.47 0.10
N PHE A 95 -9.16 -2.22 -0.35
CA PHE A 95 -9.91 -1.11 0.24
C PHE A 95 -11.43 -1.31 0.14
N HIS A 96 -11.92 -1.90 -0.95
CA HIS A 96 -13.33 -2.26 -1.06
C HIS A 96 -13.68 -3.40 -0.09
N PHE A 97 -12.80 -4.39 0.04
CA PHE A 97 -12.97 -5.52 0.94
C PHE A 97 -13.02 -5.10 2.42
N THR A 98 -12.12 -4.21 2.87
CA THR A 98 -12.07 -3.73 4.27
C THR A 98 -13.34 -2.98 4.66
N LYS A 99 -13.95 -2.23 3.73
CA LYS A 99 -15.24 -1.56 3.95
C LYS A 99 -16.39 -2.52 4.24
N LEU A 100 -16.36 -3.70 3.64
CA LEU A 100 -17.36 -4.74 3.84
C LEU A 100 -17.03 -5.64 5.05
N ASN A 101 -15.76 -5.65 5.49
CA ASN A 101 -15.24 -6.54 6.50
C ASN A 101 -14.44 -5.74 7.56
N PRO A 102 -15.11 -5.17 8.58
CA PRO A 102 -14.47 -4.27 9.54
C PRO A 102 -13.42 -4.95 10.43
N LEU A 103 -13.38 -6.28 10.47
CA LEU A 103 -12.38 -7.06 11.21
C LEU A 103 -11.12 -7.36 10.39
N THR A 104 -11.06 -6.94 9.12
CA THR A 104 -9.92 -7.22 8.23
C THR A 104 -8.61 -6.76 8.82
N ALA A 105 -8.56 -5.60 9.49
CA ALA A 105 -7.33 -5.11 10.09
C ALA A 105 -6.75 -6.06 11.15
N THR A 106 -7.61 -6.61 12.01
CA THR A 106 -7.18 -7.59 13.01
C THR A 106 -6.78 -8.92 12.37
N MET A 107 -7.51 -9.35 11.33
CA MET A 107 -7.22 -10.61 10.63
C MET A 107 -5.91 -10.55 9.84
N VAL A 108 -5.58 -9.42 9.25
CA VAL A 108 -4.33 -9.24 8.49
C VAL A 108 -3.11 -9.49 9.37
N SER A 109 -3.10 -8.96 10.59
CA SER A 109 -2.01 -9.22 11.54
C SER A 109 -1.89 -10.69 11.92
N GLN A 110 -3.00 -11.43 11.95
CA GLN A 110 -2.98 -12.88 12.25
C GLN A 110 -2.53 -13.71 11.05
N VAL A 111 -2.92 -13.33 9.83
CA VAL A 111 -2.55 -14.04 8.60
C VAL A 111 -1.05 -13.89 8.32
N PHE A 112 -0.49 -12.73 8.65
CA PHE A 112 0.93 -12.43 8.41
C PHE A 112 1.86 -12.79 9.58
N ASP A 113 1.31 -13.30 10.69
CA ASP A 113 2.12 -13.73 11.83
C ASP A 113 3.04 -14.90 11.42
N GLY A 114 4.35 -14.69 11.54
CA GLY A 114 5.37 -15.67 11.15
C GLY A 114 5.69 -15.74 9.65
N GLU A 115 5.17 -14.84 8.82
CA GLU A 115 5.53 -14.79 7.39
C GLU A 115 6.96 -14.29 7.18
N MET A 116 7.69 -14.96 6.27
CA MET A 116 9.06 -14.59 5.91
C MET A 116 9.12 -13.90 4.56
N LEU A 117 9.76 -12.74 4.52
CA LEU A 117 9.98 -11.91 3.34
C LEU A 117 11.45 -11.90 2.95
N SER A 118 11.73 -11.76 1.67
CA SER A 118 13.06 -11.48 1.14
C SER A 118 13.10 -10.05 0.63
N LEU A 119 14.04 -9.25 1.13
CA LEU A 119 14.30 -7.88 0.71
C LEU A 119 15.51 -7.86 -0.22
N GLY A 120 15.33 -7.40 -1.45
CA GLY A 120 16.39 -7.13 -2.43
C GLY A 120 16.26 -5.71 -2.97
#